data_AF-A0AAT9HVC3-F1
#
_entry.id   AF-A0AAT9HVC3-F1
#
_cell.length_a   1.000
_cell.length_b   1.000
_cell.length_c   1.000
_cell.angle_alpha   90.00
_cell.angle_beta   90.00
_cell.angle_gamma   90.00
#
_symmetry.space_group_name_H-M   'P 1'
#
loop_
_entity.id
_entity.type
_entity.pdbx_description
1 polymer ?
#
loop_
_entity_poly.entity_id
_entity_poly.type
_entity_poly.pdbx_seq_one_letter_code
_entity_poly.pdbx_strand_id
1 'polypeptide(L)'
;MLNERIVSTGIYYWDSENITESRLGFRTALDDPDYQQNDDNGMREVYGLENEDALNQVLGSAATPEGRCLAFPNILQHRVSPFRLEDPTRPGHRKILAFFLVDPSETIVSTSDVPPQQPWADTSTMTWEQARKYREQLMHERKFFVAEHNEQLYEREFSLCEH
;
A
#
# COMPACT_ATOMS: atom_id res chain seq x y z
N MET A 1 -6.06 -10.54 2.31
CA MET A 1 -6.91 -9.52 1.64
C MET A 1 -8.41 -9.88 1.56
N LEU A 2 -8.88 -11.01 2.13
CA LEU A 2 -10.30 -11.39 2.06
C LEU A 2 -11.25 -10.51 2.91
N ASN A 3 -10.72 -9.75 3.86
CA ASN A 3 -11.54 -9.05 4.87
C ASN A 3 -12.00 -7.65 4.44
N GLU A 4 -11.28 -6.95 3.56
CA GLU A 4 -11.61 -5.55 3.21
C GLU A 4 -12.38 -5.41 1.89
N ARG A 5 -12.38 -6.47 1.05
CA ARG A 5 -13.07 -6.51 -0.25
C ARG A 5 -12.76 -5.33 -1.19
N ILE A 6 -11.60 -4.71 -1.02
CA ILE A 6 -11.14 -3.63 -1.91
C ILE A 6 -10.71 -4.27 -3.24
N VAL A 7 -11.35 -3.86 -4.33
CA VAL A 7 -11.07 -4.34 -5.69
C VAL A 7 -10.14 -3.41 -6.45
N SER A 8 -10.12 -2.11 -6.11
CA SER A 8 -9.24 -1.14 -6.74
C SER A 8 -8.83 -0.01 -5.79
N THR A 9 -7.62 0.50 -6.01
CA THR A 9 -7.08 1.67 -5.33
C THR A 9 -6.89 2.79 -6.35
N GLY A 10 -7.38 3.98 -6.02
CA GLY A 10 -7.11 5.22 -6.73
C GLY A 10 -6.25 6.15 -5.86
N ILE A 11 -5.19 6.73 -6.42
CA ILE A 11 -4.33 7.70 -5.72
C ILE A 11 -4.22 8.96 -6.57
N TYR A 12 -4.59 10.10 -5.98
CA TYR A 12 -4.42 11.42 -6.57
C TYR A 12 -3.37 12.23 -5.83
N TYR A 13 -2.31 12.64 -6.54
CA TYR A 13 -1.20 13.43 -6.02
C TYR A 13 -1.53 14.92 -6.18
N TRP A 14 -2.20 15.52 -5.20
CA TRP A 14 -2.84 16.83 -5.40
C TRP A 14 -1.92 18.03 -5.16
N ASP A 15 -0.87 17.88 -4.36
CA ASP A 15 0.07 18.95 -4.03
C ASP A 15 1.43 18.34 -3.64
N SER A 16 2.50 18.73 -4.33
CA SER A 16 3.85 18.24 -4.06
C SER A 16 4.90 19.32 -4.30
N GLU A 17 5.64 19.67 -3.25
CA GLU A 17 6.63 20.75 -3.30
C GLU A 17 7.95 20.31 -2.68
N ASN A 18 9.06 20.77 -3.29
CA ASN A 18 10.42 20.61 -2.78
C ASN A 18 10.82 19.14 -2.53
N ILE A 19 10.39 18.24 -3.42
CA ILE A 19 10.77 16.82 -3.38
C ILE A 19 11.28 16.37 -4.74
N THR A 20 12.27 15.48 -4.74
CA THR A 20 12.75 14.84 -5.97
C THR A 20 11.65 13.98 -6.58
N GLU A 21 11.76 13.62 -7.87
CA GLU A 21 10.79 12.73 -8.54
C GLU A 21 10.49 11.50 -7.68
N SER A 22 9.21 11.34 -7.36
CA SER A 22 8.69 10.15 -6.67
C SER A 22 8.02 9.23 -7.68
N ARG A 23 8.11 7.92 -7.44
CA ARG A 23 7.56 6.90 -8.31
C ARG A 23 6.82 5.85 -7.49
N LEU A 24 5.74 5.33 -8.05
CA LEU A 24 5.01 4.18 -7.51
C LEU A 24 5.39 2.95 -8.34
N GLY A 25 6.15 2.04 -7.72
CA GLY A 25 6.50 0.75 -8.28
C GLY A 25 5.39 -0.27 -8.07
N PHE A 26 5.25 -1.21 -9.00
CA PHE A 26 4.25 -2.26 -8.98
C PHE A 26 4.91 -3.62 -9.18
N ARG A 27 4.34 -4.64 -8.53
CA ARG A 27 4.63 -6.05 -8.79
C ARG A 27 3.39 -6.89 -8.55
N THR A 28 3.40 -8.11 -9.05
CA THR A 28 2.38 -9.11 -8.75
C THR A 28 3.05 -10.39 -8.28
N ALA A 29 2.41 -11.10 -7.36
CA ALA A 29 2.76 -12.49 -7.14
C ALA A 29 2.30 -13.29 -8.38
N LEU A 30 3.10 -14.26 -8.77
CA LEU A 30 2.73 -15.28 -9.76
C LEU A 30 2.32 -16.54 -9.00
N ASP A 31 1.38 -17.28 -9.58
CA ASP A 31 1.13 -18.65 -9.15
C ASP A 31 2.22 -19.56 -9.74
N ASP A 32 2.48 -20.71 -9.10
CA ASP A 32 3.36 -21.73 -9.63
C ASP A 32 2.91 -22.12 -11.05
N PRO A 33 3.78 -22.01 -12.06
CA PRO A 33 3.45 -22.48 -13.40
C PRO A 33 3.21 -23.99 -13.39
N ASP A 34 2.32 -24.47 -14.24
CA ASP A 34 2.26 -25.90 -14.54
C ASP A 34 3.43 -26.26 -15.46
N TYR A 35 4.43 -26.99 -14.95
CA TYR A 35 5.58 -27.45 -15.74
C TYR A 35 5.94 -28.91 -15.48
N GLN A 36 6.60 -29.53 -16.46
CA GLN A 36 7.07 -30.90 -16.34
C GLN A 36 8.31 -30.95 -15.43
N GLN A 37 8.35 -31.90 -14.50
CA GLN A 37 9.45 -32.06 -13.56
C GLN A 37 10.82 -32.11 -14.28
N ASN A 38 11.74 -31.24 -13.86
CA ASN A 38 13.09 -31.01 -14.44
C ASN A 38 13.13 -30.29 -15.80
N ASP A 39 12.06 -29.60 -16.23
CA ASP A 39 12.08 -28.76 -17.43
C ASP A 39 12.57 -27.32 -17.14
N ASP A 40 13.81 -27.20 -16.67
CA ASP A 40 14.42 -25.91 -16.32
C ASP A 40 14.52 -24.98 -17.54
N ASN A 41 14.71 -25.54 -18.74
CA ASN A 41 14.81 -24.77 -19.98
C ASN A 41 13.46 -24.19 -20.40
N GLY A 42 12.38 -24.98 -20.33
CA GLY A 42 11.03 -24.52 -20.63
C GLY A 42 10.56 -23.44 -19.65
N MET A 43 10.88 -23.58 -18.37
CA MET A 43 10.58 -22.57 -17.34
C MET A 43 11.24 -21.22 -17.64
N ARG A 44 12.51 -21.24 -18.04
CA ARG A 44 13.23 -20.01 -18.37
C ARG A 44 12.76 -19.36 -19.67
N GLU A 45 12.49 -20.14 -20.71
CA GLU A 45 12.10 -19.59 -22.02
C GLU A 45 10.66 -19.08 -22.05
N VAL A 46 9.74 -19.75 -21.35
CA VAL A 46 8.30 -19.40 -21.39
C VAL A 46 7.93 -18.40 -20.29
N TYR A 47 8.43 -18.61 -19.08
CA TYR A 47 8.05 -17.83 -17.90
C TYR A 47 9.16 -16.88 -17.42
N GLY A 48 10.40 -17.05 -17.90
CA GLY A 48 11.53 -16.24 -17.44
C GLY A 48 11.97 -16.55 -16.01
N LEU A 49 11.62 -17.74 -15.50
CA LEU A 49 11.90 -18.17 -14.12
C LEU A 49 13.03 -19.20 -14.11
N GLU A 50 13.97 -19.06 -13.18
CA GLU A 50 14.98 -20.05 -12.84
C GLU A 50 14.56 -20.84 -11.59
N ASN A 51 15.21 -21.97 -11.32
CA ASN A 51 14.89 -22.79 -10.16
C ASN A 51 15.17 -22.01 -8.86
N GLU A 52 14.23 -22.05 -7.92
CA GLU A 52 14.20 -21.26 -6.68
C GLU A 52 14.02 -19.74 -6.86
N ASP A 53 13.66 -19.26 -8.06
CA ASP A 53 13.33 -17.85 -8.24
C ASP A 53 12.07 -17.46 -7.47
N ALA A 54 12.07 -16.23 -6.95
CA ALA A 54 10.89 -15.66 -6.32
C ALA A 54 9.76 -15.53 -7.35
N LEU A 55 8.58 -16.08 -7.05
CA LEU A 55 7.35 -15.96 -7.85
C LEU A 55 6.71 -14.57 -7.72
N ASN A 56 7.52 -13.53 -7.95
CA ASN A 56 7.12 -12.13 -7.86
C ASN A 56 7.60 -11.39 -9.11
N GLN A 57 6.67 -11.06 -10.01
CA GLN A 57 6.98 -10.32 -11.24
C GLN A 57 6.92 -8.81 -11.01
N VAL A 58 8.04 -8.12 -11.25
CA VAL A 58 8.10 -6.66 -11.24
C VAL A 58 7.40 -6.11 -12.50
N LEU A 59 6.37 -5.29 -12.31
CA LEU A 59 5.57 -4.70 -13.39
C LEU A 59 6.07 -3.30 -13.81
N GLY A 60 7.08 -2.78 -13.11
CA GLY A 60 7.68 -1.47 -13.38
C GLY A 60 7.19 -0.39 -12.43
N SER A 61 7.30 0.88 -12.83
CA SER A 61 6.94 2.01 -11.99
C SER A 61 6.39 3.19 -12.77
N ALA A 62 5.47 3.93 -12.15
CA ALA A 62 4.91 5.16 -12.68
C ALA A 62 5.43 6.38 -11.90
N ALA A 63 5.82 7.45 -12.61
CA ALA A 63 6.13 8.73 -11.98
C ALA A 63 4.87 9.37 -11.38
N THR A 64 5.02 9.97 -10.20
CA THR A 64 3.92 10.54 -9.41
C THR A 64 4.10 12.04 -9.17
N PRO A 65 4.13 12.88 -10.22
CA PRO A 65 4.17 14.33 -10.06
C PRO A 65 2.84 14.85 -9.52
N GLU A 66 2.83 16.11 -9.09
CA GLU A 66 1.60 16.82 -8.78
C GLU A 66 0.59 16.76 -9.95
N GLY A 67 -0.70 16.66 -9.63
CA GLY A 67 -1.81 16.51 -10.56
C GLY A 67 -1.98 15.10 -11.14
N ARG A 68 -1.11 14.14 -10.81
CA ARG A 68 -1.22 12.75 -11.28
C ARG A 68 -2.34 12.01 -10.56
N CYS A 69 -3.17 11.28 -11.29
CA CYS A 69 -4.10 10.29 -10.75
C CYS A 69 -3.70 8.90 -11.26
N LEU A 70 -3.60 7.92 -10.38
CA LEU A 70 -3.34 6.52 -10.69
C LEU A 70 -4.50 5.67 -10.17
N ALA A 71 -5.04 4.78 -11.00
CA ALA A 71 -6.00 3.77 -10.59
C ALA A 71 -5.46 2.40 -10.98
N PHE A 72 -5.46 1.46 -10.04
CA PHE A 72 -4.93 0.12 -10.26
C PHE A 72 -5.72 -0.91 -9.44
N PRO A 73 -5.75 -2.19 -9.86
CA PRO A 73 -6.46 -3.22 -9.11
C PRO A 73 -5.68 -3.55 -7.83
N ASN A 74 -6.41 -3.82 -6.74
CA ASN A 74 -5.81 -4.01 -5.41
C ASN A 74 -5.02 -5.33 -5.28
N ILE A 75 -5.05 -6.17 -6.31
CA ILE A 75 -4.20 -7.37 -6.44
C ILE A 75 -2.73 -6.99 -6.67
N LEU A 76 -2.46 -5.79 -7.19
CA LEU A 76 -1.09 -5.34 -7.43
C LEU A 76 -0.46 -4.88 -6.12
N GLN A 77 0.67 -5.50 -5.79
CA GLN A 77 1.53 -4.97 -4.75
C GLN A 77 2.19 -3.70 -5.28
N HIS A 78 2.22 -2.65 -4.46
CA HIS A 78 2.82 -1.38 -4.85
C HIS A 78 3.78 -0.87 -3.78
N ARG A 79 4.77 -0.08 -4.20
CA ARG A 79 5.76 0.53 -3.32
C ARG A 79 6.11 1.93 -3.78
N VAL A 80 6.12 2.87 -2.85
CA VAL A 80 6.68 4.19 -3.09
C VAL A 80 8.21 4.09 -3.14
N SER A 81 8.79 4.53 -4.25
CA SER A 81 10.25 4.63 -4.39
C SER A 81 10.81 5.71 -3.45
N PRO A 82 12.04 5.54 -2.93
CA PRO A 82 12.68 6.56 -2.11
C PRO A 82 12.73 7.90 -2.83
N PHE A 83 12.45 8.98 -2.10
CA PHE A 83 12.60 10.36 -2.56
C PHE A 83 13.14 11.20 -1.41
N ARG A 84 13.69 12.37 -1.72
CA ARG A 84 14.26 13.29 -0.74
C ARG A 84 13.86 14.72 -1.07
N LEU A 85 14.20 15.66 -0.19
CA LEU A 85 14.04 17.08 -0.49
C LEU A 85 14.94 17.48 -1.66
N GLU A 86 14.42 18.31 -2.58
CA GLU A 86 15.25 18.92 -3.62
C GLU A 86 16.23 19.92 -3.01
N ASP A 87 15.71 20.83 -2.17
CA ASP A 87 16.47 21.73 -1.31
C ASP A 87 16.35 21.27 0.15
N PRO A 88 17.42 20.67 0.73
CA PRO A 88 17.44 20.22 2.12
C PRO A 88 17.28 21.34 3.17
N THR A 89 17.43 22.61 2.78
CA THR A 89 17.32 23.76 3.69
C THR A 89 15.89 24.23 3.87
N ARG A 90 14.96 23.76 3.02
CA ARG A 90 13.55 24.11 3.03
C ARG A 90 12.69 22.88 3.37
N PRO A 91 11.53 23.06 4.02
CA PRO A 91 10.57 21.98 4.13
C PRO A 91 10.05 21.56 2.75
N GLY A 92 9.55 20.33 2.63
CA GLY A 92 8.89 19.82 1.44
C GLY A 92 7.80 18.85 1.83
N HIS A 93 6.86 18.61 0.91
CA HIS A 93 5.72 17.74 1.17
C HIS A 93 5.25 17.02 -0.08
N ARG A 94 4.50 15.95 0.15
CA ARG A 94 3.73 15.24 -0.85
C ARG A 94 2.37 14.91 -0.25
N LYS A 95 1.32 15.53 -0.77
CA LYS A 95 -0.05 15.32 -0.29
C LYS A 95 -0.82 14.51 -1.32
N ILE A 96 -1.47 13.46 -0.83
CA ILE A 96 -2.22 12.51 -1.65
C ILE A 96 -3.64 12.36 -1.13
N LEU A 97 -4.56 12.02 -2.03
CA LEU A 97 -5.86 11.46 -1.71
C LEU A 97 -5.88 10.02 -2.19
N ALA A 98 -6.16 9.08 -1.28
CA ALA A 98 -6.32 7.67 -1.60
C ALA A 98 -7.81 7.30 -1.54
N PHE A 99 -8.28 6.65 -2.58
CA PHE A 99 -9.63 6.14 -2.73
C PHE A 99 -9.55 4.61 -2.80
N PHE A 100 -10.41 3.93 -2.05
CA PHE A 100 -10.53 2.48 -2.07
C PHE A 100 -11.91 2.13 -2.59
N LEU A 101 -11.97 1.45 -3.72
CA LEU A 101 -13.20 0.90 -4.26
C LEU A 101 -13.42 -0.47 -3.62
N VAL A 102 -14.38 -0.54 -2.71
CA VAL A 102 -14.91 -1.80 -2.18
C VAL A 102 -15.78 -2.45 -3.25
N ASP A 103 -15.71 -3.77 -3.35
CA ASP A 103 -16.51 -4.59 -4.27
C ASP A 103 -18.00 -4.23 -4.15
N PRO A 104 -18.61 -3.64 -5.20
CA PRO A 104 -20.01 -3.23 -5.16
C PRO A 104 -20.97 -4.42 -5.22
N SER A 105 -20.49 -5.63 -5.53
CA SER A 105 -21.32 -6.84 -5.57
C SER A 105 -21.56 -7.45 -4.19
N GLU A 106 -20.83 -6.99 -3.17
CA GLU A 106 -20.88 -7.51 -1.81
C GLU A 106 -21.24 -6.37 -0.83
N THR A 107 -22.24 -6.58 0.01
CA THR A 107 -22.56 -5.61 1.08
C THR A 107 -21.68 -5.90 2.29
N ILE A 108 -20.82 -4.94 2.64
CA ILE A 108 -20.03 -4.99 3.88
C ILE A 108 -20.63 -4.08 4.96
N VAL A 109 -20.33 -4.40 6.22
CA VAL A 109 -20.68 -3.57 7.37
C VAL A 109 -20.02 -2.20 7.23
N SER A 110 -20.83 -1.14 7.19
CA SER A 110 -20.37 0.24 7.09
C SER A 110 -20.41 0.94 8.45
N THR A 111 -19.82 2.13 8.56
CA THR A 111 -20.01 3.03 9.70
C THR A 111 -21.48 3.41 9.93
N SER A 112 -22.34 3.21 8.93
CA SER A 112 -23.80 3.32 9.09
C SER A 112 -24.41 2.20 9.93
N ASP A 113 -23.78 1.02 9.96
CA ASP A 113 -24.26 -0.18 10.65
C ASP A 113 -23.54 -0.41 12.00
N VAL A 114 -22.33 0.15 12.14
CA VAL A 114 -21.54 0.05 13.38
C VAL A 114 -22.02 1.12 14.37
N PRO A 115 -22.55 0.73 15.55
CA PRO A 115 -22.91 1.71 16.58
C PRO A 115 -21.66 2.47 17.05
N PRO A 116 -21.83 3.66 17.65
CA PRO A 116 -20.70 4.44 18.16
C PRO A 116 -19.76 3.55 18.98
N GLN A 117 -18.49 3.46 18.57
CA GLN A 117 -17.51 2.56 19.20
C GLN A 117 -17.12 2.98 20.64
N GLN A 118 -17.58 4.15 21.08
CA GLN A 118 -17.40 4.68 22.42
C GLN A 118 -18.76 5.14 22.98
N PRO A 119 -19.70 4.20 23.23
CA PRO A 119 -21.07 4.54 23.63
C PRO A 119 -21.17 5.18 25.02
N TRP A 120 -20.09 5.12 25.82
CA TRP A 120 -19.98 5.73 27.15
C TRP A 120 -19.39 7.16 27.13
N ALA A 121 -19.00 7.69 25.97
CA ALA A 121 -18.42 9.03 25.89
C ALA A 121 -19.50 10.09 25.70
N ASP A 122 -19.53 11.10 26.58
CA ASP A 122 -20.48 12.24 26.52
C ASP A 122 -20.38 13.02 25.19
N THR A 123 -19.27 12.87 24.49
CA THR A 123 -19.08 13.32 23.10
C THR A 123 -18.70 12.10 22.27
N SER A 124 -19.53 11.75 21.28
CA SER A 124 -19.21 10.71 20.28
C SER A 124 -18.00 11.06 19.41
N THR A 125 -17.41 12.24 19.63
CA THR A 125 -16.30 12.80 18.87
C THR A 125 -15.21 13.24 19.84
N MET A 126 -14.00 12.73 19.64
CA MET A 126 -12.82 13.13 20.41
C MET A 126 -12.41 14.58 20.08
N THR A 127 -11.83 15.29 21.04
CA THR A 127 -11.27 16.62 20.79
C THR A 127 -10.05 16.54 19.86
N TRP A 128 -9.68 17.65 19.22
CA TRP A 128 -8.51 17.69 18.34
C TRP A 128 -7.20 17.31 19.06
N GLU A 129 -7.07 17.72 20.33
CA GLU A 129 -5.92 17.37 21.16
C GLU A 129 -5.87 15.86 21.45
N GLN A 130 -7.01 15.26 21.78
CA GLN A 130 -7.13 13.81 21.96
C GLN A 130 -6.82 13.07 20.66
N ALA A 131 -7.34 13.53 19.51
CA ALA A 131 -7.06 12.94 18.21
C ALA A 131 -5.57 12.96 17.86
N ARG A 132 -4.88 14.06 18.13
CA ARG A 132 -3.43 14.15 17.93
C ARG A 132 -2.67 13.18 18.82
N LYS A 133 -3.03 13.11 20.10
CA LYS A 133 -2.40 12.20 21.06
C LYS A 133 -2.57 10.74 20.66
N TYR A 134 -3.80 10.32 20.30
CA TYR A 134 -4.06 8.96 19.83
C TYR A 134 -3.34 8.66 18.51
N ARG A 135 -3.30 9.61 17.58
CA ARG A 135 -2.50 9.47 16.35
C ARG A 135 -1.04 9.20 16.69
N GLU A 136 -0.42 10.01 17.55
CA GLU A 136 0.99 9.83 17.92
C GLU A 136 1.26 8.47 18.58
N GLN A 137 0.35 8.00 19.45
CA GLN A 137 0.44 6.68 20.06
C GLN A 137 0.34 5.55 19.02
N LEU A 138 -0.66 5.61 18.13
CA LEU A 138 -0.84 4.64 17.07
C LEU A 138 0.36 4.59 16.12
N MET A 139 0.95 5.74 15.76
CA MET A 139 2.15 5.79 14.93
C MET A 139 3.37 5.17 15.64
N HIS A 140 3.48 5.34 16.95
CA HIS A 140 4.54 4.73 17.74
C HIS A 140 4.41 3.21 17.78
N GLU A 141 3.23 2.68 18.09
CA GLU A 141 2.96 1.24 18.13
C GLU A 141 3.18 0.58 16.76
N ARG A 142 2.67 1.20 15.70
CA ARG A 142 2.83 0.71 14.31
C ARG A 142 4.29 0.64 13.88
N LYS A 143 5.13 1.58 14.33
CA LYS A 143 6.57 1.57 14.01
C LYS A 143 7.25 0.27 14.46
N PHE A 144 6.88 -0.27 15.63
CA PHE A 144 7.48 -1.50 16.15
C PHE A 144 6.89 -2.76 15.49
N PHE A 145 5.58 -2.77 15.25
CA PHE A 145 4.91 -3.87 14.56
C PHE A 145 5.44 -4.08 13.13
N VAL A 146 5.72 -2.98 12.41
CA VAL A 146 6.30 -3.01 11.07
C VAL A 146 7.72 -3.58 11.07
N ALA A 147 8.52 -3.31 12.10
CA ALA A 147 9.90 -3.80 12.17
C ALA A 147 9.96 -5.33 12.36
N GLU A 148 9.14 -5.87 13.27
CA GLU A 148 9.14 -7.30 13.62
C GLU A 148 8.54 -8.17 12.49
N HIS A 149 7.50 -7.68 11.82
CA HIS A 149 6.83 -8.40 10.73
C HIS A 149 7.61 -8.33 9.39
N ASN A 150 8.46 -7.32 9.20
CA ASN A 150 9.35 -7.22 8.03
C ASN A 150 10.45 -8.29 8.01
N GLU A 151 10.95 -8.72 9.18
CA GLU A 151 12.02 -9.73 9.25
C GLU A 151 11.49 -11.18 9.20
N GLN A 152 10.26 -11.44 9.65
CA GLN A 152 9.73 -12.79 9.81
C GLN A 152 8.91 -13.32 8.61
N LEU A 153 8.52 -12.46 7.64
CA LEU A 153 7.62 -12.82 6.54
C LEU A 153 8.25 -12.55 5.16
N TYR A 154 9.42 -13.14 4.91
CA TYR A 154 10.04 -13.16 3.58
C TYR A 154 9.19 -13.99 2.60
N GLU A 155 8.34 -13.30 1.81
CA GLU A 155 8.01 -13.58 0.40
C GLU A 155 6.88 -12.70 -0.17
N ARG A 156 6.19 -11.89 0.64
CA ARG A 156 5.32 -10.80 0.14
C ARG A 156 5.57 -9.51 0.90
N GLU A 157 6.60 -8.75 0.50
CA GLU A 157 6.71 -7.35 0.92
C GLU A 157 5.44 -6.59 0.49
N PHE A 158 4.76 -5.97 1.44
CA PHE A 158 3.68 -5.04 1.14
C PHE A 158 3.78 -3.89 2.13
N SER A 159 4.28 -2.76 1.64
CA SER A 159 4.06 -1.47 2.28
C SER A 159 2.85 -0.86 1.56
N LEU A 160 1.67 -1.06 2.13
CA LEU A 160 0.56 -0.15 1.86
C LEU A 160 1.04 1.25 2.17
N CYS A 161 0.61 2.21 1.36
CA CYS A 161 0.58 3.60 1.77
C CYS A 161 -0.29 3.71 3.04
N GLU A 162 0.28 3.43 4.21
CA GLU A 162 -0.30 3.79 5.50
C GLU A 162 0.61 4.81 6.17
N HIS A 163 -0.03 5.91 6.55
CA HIS A 163 0.55 7.03 7.29
C HIS A 163 1.00 6.61 8.68
#